data_AF-A0A0G0JUX7-F1
#
_entry.id   AF-A0A0G0JUX7-F1
#
_cell.length_a   1.000
_cell.length_b   1.000
_cell.length_c   1.000
_cell.angle_alpha   90.00
_cell.angle_beta   90.00
_cell.angle_gamma   90.00
#
_symmetry.space_group_name_H-M   'P 1'
#
loop_
_entity.id
_entity.type
_entity.pdbx_description
1 polymer ?
#
loop_
_entity_poly.entity_id
_entity_poly.type
_entity_poly.pdbx_seq_one_letter_code
_entity_poly.pdbx_strand_id
1 'polypeptide(L)'
;MDIANIANKNYCHDCGKKIGIEGEEIKNGVLLIYEDNGDKINIFKCNGCFKNKPGLTNYKQCEIYSRVVGYLRPVQQWNIGKKTEYSERKEYAAQI
;
A
#
# COMPACT_ATOMS: atom_id res chain seq x y z
N MET A 1 -9.64 8.98 -27.03
CA MET A 1 -8.91 7.71 -27.22
C MET A 1 -7.44 8.02 -27.08
N ASP A 2 -6.94 7.99 -25.86
CA ASP A 2 -5.54 8.29 -25.57
C ASP A 2 -4.76 6.98 -25.50
N ILE A 3 -4.03 6.71 -26.59
CA ILE A 3 -3.12 5.56 -26.77
C ILE A 3 -1.82 5.83 -26.00
N ALA A 4 -1.94 6.16 -24.71
CA ALA A 4 -0.81 6.43 -23.82
C ALA A 4 -0.95 5.75 -22.45
N ASN A 5 -1.96 4.87 -22.26
CA ASN A 5 -2.24 4.22 -20.97
C ASN A 5 -2.14 2.69 -20.99
N ILE A 6 -1.50 2.12 -22.01
CA ILE A 6 -1.19 0.68 -22.09
C ILE A 6 0.31 0.54 -22.35
N ALA A 7 1.11 0.90 -21.36
CA ALA A 7 2.54 0.63 -21.37
C ALA A 7 2.94 -0.08 -20.06
N ASN A 8 3.03 -1.40 -20.15
CA ASN A 8 3.93 -2.26 -19.37
C ASN A 8 3.65 -2.44 -17.86
N LYS A 9 2.60 -3.19 -17.50
CA LYS A 9 2.40 -3.75 -16.14
C LYS A 9 3.17 -5.06 -15.90
N ASN A 10 4.25 -5.34 -16.62
CA ASN A 10 4.99 -6.60 -16.46
C ASN A 10 6.14 -6.47 -15.45
N TYR A 11 5.95 -5.74 -14.36
CA TYR A 11 6.99 -5.54 -13.35
C TYR A 11 6.53 -6.05 -11.98
N CYS A 12 7.45 -6.65 -11.25
CA CYS A 12 7.20 -7.10 -9.88
C CYS A 12 6.96 -5.88 -8.96
N HIS A 13 5.86 -5.88 -8.20
CA HIS A 13 5.53 -4.83 -7.24
C HIS A 13 6.64 -4.56 -6.21
N ASP A 14 7.25 -5.62 -5.66
CA ASP A 14 8.21 -5.46 -4.56
C ASP A 14 9.64 -5.09 -5.01
N CYS A 15 10.10 -5.57 -6.17
CA CYS A 15 11.50 -5.39 -6.60
C CYS A 15 11.67 -4.70 -7.96
N GLY A 16 10.59 -4.37 -8.66
CA GLY A 16 10.63 -3.72 -9.97
C GLY A 16 11.20 -4.58 -11.10
N LYS A 17 11.48 -5.88 -10.88
CA LYS A 17 11.98 -6.77 -11.95
C LYS A 17 10.93 -6.99 -13.03
N LYS A 18 11.34 -6.92 -14.29
CA LYS A 18 10.49 -7.26 -15.44
C LYS A 18 10.18 -8.76 -15.42
N ILE A 19 8.92 -9.10 -15.66
CA ILE A 19 8.37 -10.44 -15.74
C ILE A 19 8.15 -10.73 -17.23
N GLY A 20 8.71 -11.84 -17.69
CA GLY A 20 8.54 -12.27 -19.08
C GLY A 20 7.15 -12.85 -19.22
N ILE A 21 6.34 -12.28 -20.11
CA ILE A 21 5.06 -12.86 -20.51
C ILE A 21 5.25 -13.37 -21.93
N GLU A 22 5.20 -14.69 -22.12
CA GLU A 22 5.19 -15.32 -23.43
C GLU A 22 3.82 -15.98 -23.61
N GLY A 23 2.92 -15.31 -24.34
CA GLY A 23 1.54 -15.77 -24.50
C GLY A 23 0.74 -15.73 -23.20
N GLU A 24 0.20 -16.87 -22.78
CA GLU A 24 -0.57 -17.04 -21.53
C GLU A 24 0.30 -17.47 -20.32
N GLU A 25 1.60 -17.74 -20.54
CA GLU A 25 2.50 -18.22 -19.49
C GLU A 25 3.36 -17.09 -18.90
N ILE A 26 3.23 -16.90 -17.58
CA ILE A 26 4.04 -15.95 -16.81
C ILE A 26 5.36 -16.62 -16.47
N LYS A 27 6.42 -16.32 -17.22
CA LYS A 27 7.78 -16.77 -16.90
C LYS A 27 8.35 -15.88 -15.78
N ASN A 28 8.68 -16.52 -14.65
CA ASN A 28 9.32 -15.93 -13.46
C ASN A 28 8.45 -15.05 -12.55
N GLY A 29 7.14 -15.25 -12.52
CA GLY A 29 6.30 -14.56 -11.54
C GLY A 29 4.94 -15.19 -11.32
N VAL A 30 4.22 -14.63 -10.36
CA VAL A 30 2.82 -14.92 -10.04
C VAL A 30 2.00 -13.65 -10.26
N LEU A 31 0.77 -13.83 -10.75
CA LEU A 31 -0.24 -12.79 -10.81
C LEU A 31 -1.14 -12.92 -9.59
N LEU A 32 -1.25 -11.84 -8.83
CA LEU A 32 -2.12 -11.72 -7.66
C LEU A 32 -3.29 -10.82 -8.02
N ILE A 33 -4.49 -11.28 -7.67
CA ILE A 33 -5.74 -10.57 -7.94
C ILE A 33 -6.35 -10.21 -6.60
N TYR A 34 -6.57 -8.92 -6.38
CA TYR A 34 -7.21 -8.37 -5.19
C TYR A 34 -8.49 -7.63 -5.60
N GLU A 35 -9.44 -7.48 -4.68
CA GLU A 35 -10.64 -6.67 -4.86
C GLU A 35 -10.58 -5.46 -3.92
N ASP A 36 -10.72 -4.25 -4.45
CA ASP A 36 -10.82 -3.01 -3.68
C ASP A 36 -12.07 -2.26 -4.16
N ASN A 37 -13.08 -2.15 -3.29
CA ASN A 37 -14.35 -1.46 -3.57
C ASN A 37 -15.05 -1.90 -4.88
N GLY A 38 -14.93 -3.18 -5.26
CA GLY A 38 -15.50 -3.75 -6.49
C GLY A 38 -14.58 -3.70 -7.72
N ASP A 39 -13.46 -2.99 -7.64
CA ASP A 39 -12.44 -2.98 -8.69
C ASP A 39 -11.42 -4.11 -8.48
N LYS A 40 -11.17 -4.88 -9.54
CA LYS A 40 -10.15 -5.94 -9.53
C LYS A 40 -8.77 -5.37 -9.80
N ILE A 41 -7.87 -5.53 -8.85
CA ILE A 41 -6.49 -5.09 -8.91
C ILE A 41 -5.60 -6.28 -9.28
N ASN A 42 -4.96 -6.18 -10.44
CA ASN A 42 -4.02 -7.17 -10.95
C ASN A 42 -2.58 -6.73 -10.66
N ILE A 43 -1.84 -7.51 -9.87
CA ILE A 43 -0.47 -7.19 -9.44
C ILE A 43 0.45 -8.37 -9.68
N PHE A 44 1.60 -8.11 -10.29
CA PHE A 44 2.61 -9.13 -10.49
C PHE A 44 3.68 -9.14 -9.39
N LYS A 45 4.11 -10.33 -8.98
CA LYS A 45 5.28 -10.53 -8.11
C LYS A 45 6.21 -11.58 -8.70
N CYS A 46 7.53 -11.40 -8.58
CA CYS A 46 8.47 -12.45 -8.95
C CYS A 46 8.45 -13.59 -7.91
N ASN A 47 8.86 -14.79 -8.31
CA ASN A 47 8.83 -15.97 -7.44
C ASN A 47 9.63 -15.79 -6.12
N GLY A 48 10.73 -15.04 -6.16
CA GLY A 48 11.52 -14.74 -4.96
C GLY A 48 10.81 -13.80 -4.00
N CYS A 49 10.22 -12.71 -4.50
CA CYS A 49 9.45 -11.77 -3.68
C CYS A 49 8.20 -12.41 -3.10
N PHE A 50 7.49 -13.23 -3.88
CA PHE A 50 6.30 -13.93 -3.40
C PHE A 50 6.63 -14.94 -2.29
N LYS A 51 7.72 -15.70 -2.41
CA LYS A 51 8.17 -16.62 -1.33
C LYS A 51 8.49 -15.89 -0.03
N ASN A 52 9.12 -14.72 -0.11
CA ASN A 52 9.48 -13.94 1.08
C ASN A 52 8.30 -13.18 1.68
N LYS A 53 7.45 -12.59 0.83
CA LYS A 53 6.31 -11.74 1.22
C LYS A 53 5.12 -12.00 0.27
N PRO A 54 4.25 -12.98 0.59
CA PRO A 54 3.11 -13.31 -0.26
C PRO A 54 2.06 -12.19 -0.26
N GLY A 55 1.93 -11.47 0.86
CA GLY A 55 0.98 -10.36 1.01
C GLY A 55 1.37 -9.12 0.20
N LEU A 56 0.36 -8.37 -0.23
CA LEU A 56 0.55 -7.07 -0.85
C LEU A 56 0.73 -5.99 0.21
N THR A 57 1.95 -5.50 0.36
CA THR A 57 2.29 -4.39 1.25
C THR A 57 2.57 -3.12 0.46
N ASN A 58 2.34 -1.95 1.06
CA ASN A 58 2.62 -0.63 0.46
C ASN A 58 1.89 -0.38 -0.88
N TYR A 59 0.68 -0.89 -1.04
CA TYR A 59 -0.15 -0.65 -2.24
C TYR A 59 -1.03 0.59 -2.10
N LYS A 60 -1.75 0.69 -0.98
CA LYS A 60 -2.61 1.83 -0.65
C LYS A 60 -2.18 2.38 0.69
N GLN A 61 -2.18 3.70 0.79
CA GLN A 61 -1.87 4.38 2.05
C GLN A 61 -2.97 4.08 3.07
N CYS A 62 -2.58 3.60 4.24
CA CYS A 62 -3.51 3.41 5.35
C CYS A 62 -3.91 4.76 5.93
N GLU A 63 -5.21 5.01 6.06
CA GLU A 63 -5.72 6.24 6.65
C GLU A 63 -5.86 6.07 8.16
N ILE A 64 -5.07 6.83 8.92
CA ILE A 64 -5.01 6.73 10.38
C ILE A 64 -5.94 7.81 10.97
N TYR A 65 -6.84 7.39 11.85
CA TYR A 65 -7.79 8.26 12.52
C TYR A 65 -7.44 8.44 13.99
N SER A 66 -7.64 9.67 14.47
CA SER A 66 -7.58 10.01 15.89
C SER A 66 -8.99 10.31 16.41
N ARG A 67 -9.30 9.88 17.63
CA ARG A 67 -10.56 10.21 18.31
C ARG A 67 -10.30 11.33 19.33
N VAL A 68 -10.76 12.53 19.04
CA VAL A 68 -10.63 13.68 19.96
C VAL A 68 -12.03 14.01 20.47
N VAL A 69 -12.25 14.00 21.79
CA VAL A 69 -13.54 14.32 22.46
C VAL A 69 -14.79 13.67 21.83
N GLY A 70 -14.64 12.47 21.25
CA GLY A 70 -15.75 11.71 20.66
C GLY A 70 -15.91 11.81 19.14
N TYR A 71 -15.22 12.72 18.45
CA TYR A 71 -15.23 12.76 16.97
C TYR A 71 -13.99 12.09 16.37
N LEU A 72 -14.18 11.40 15.23
CA LEU A 72 -13.09 10.81 14.44
C LEU A 72 -12.56 11.86 13.46
N ARG A 73 -11.24 12.06 13.44
CA ARG A 73 -10.56 12.93 12.47
C ARG A 73 -9.33 12.24 11.88
N PRO A 74 -9.13 12.27 10.54
CA PRO A 74 -7.91 11.78 9.93
C PRO A 74 -6.68 12.54 10.44
N VAL A 75 -5.65 11.80 10.84
CA VAL A 75 -4.38 12.37 11.32
C VAL A 75 -3.68 13.17 10.20
N GLN A 76 -3.84 12.74 8.96
CA GLN A 76 -3.32 13.44 7.78
C GLN A 76 -3.89 14.87 7.64
N GLN A 77 -5.08 15.12 8.18
CA GLN A 77 -5.77 16.43 8.13
C GLN A 77 -5.58 17.27 9.42
N TRP A 78 -4.58 16.95 10.24
CA TRP A 78 -4.24 17.78 11.37
C TRP A 78 -3.65 19.12 10.92
N ASN A 79 -4.15 20.21 11.49
CA ASN A 79 -3.57 21.53 11.31
C ASN A 79 -2.22 21.62 12.06
N ILE A 80 -1.48 22.71 11.82
CA ILE A 80 -0.15 22.93 12.42
C ILE A 80 -0.24 22.88 13.96
N GLY A 81 -1.22 23.57 14.55
CA GLY A 81 -1.40 23.61 16.00
C GLY A 81 -1.61 22.22 16.63
N LYS A 82 -2.40 21.34 16.00
CA LYS A 82 -2.62 19.99 16.54
C LYS A 82 -1.38 19.10 16.46
N LYS A 83 -0.58 19.26 15.40
CA LYS A 83 0.71 18.57 15.27
C LYS A 83 1.68 19.01 16.37
N THR A 84 1.75 20.31 16.65
CA THR A 84 2.55 20.86 17.75
C THR A 84 2.06 20.35 19.11
N GLU A 85 0.76 20.50 19.40
CA GLU A 85 0.15 20.01 20.65
C GLU A 85 0.42 18.53 20.87
N TYR A 86 0.32 17.70 19.83
CA TYR A 86 0.61 16.27 19.93
C TYR A 86 2.08 15.98 20.26
N SER A 87 3.00 16.74 19.69
CA SER A 87 4.45 16.57 19.91
C SER A 87 4.86 16.95 21.34
N GLU A 88 4.09 17.81 22.00
CA GLU A 88 4.31 18.23 23.39
C GLU A 88 3.69 17.27 24.41
N ARG A 89 2.85 16.31 23.98
CA ARG A 89 2.22 15.34 24.89
C ARG A 89 3.27 14.43 25.51
N LYS A 90 3.12 14.19 26.81
CA LYS A 90 3.90 13.19 27.54
C LYS A 90 2.98 12.06 27.95
N GLU A 91 3.37 10.84 27.61
CA GLU A 91 2.69 9.66 28.10
C GLU A 91 2.92 9.53 29.61
N TYR A 92 1.90 9.05 30.32
CA TYR A 92 2.05 8.73 31.73
C TYR A 92 2.94 7.49 31.86
N ALA A 93 4.16 7.66 32.37
CA ALA A 93 5.00 6.54 32.76
C ALA A 93 4.63 6.10 34.18
N ALA A 94 3.94 4.98 34.31
CA ALA A 94 3.71 4.36 35.62
C ALA A 94 5.08 3.93 36.18
N GLN A 95 5.42 4.35 37.40
CA GLN A 95 6.55 3.77 38.14
C GLN A 95 6.16 2.34 38.54
N ILE A 96 6.87 1.36 37.97
CA ILE A 96 6.80 -0.06 38.32
C ILE A 96 7.92 -0.36 39.32
#